data_AF-A0A1C7LXV7-F1
#
_entry.id   AF-A0A1C7LXV7-F1
#
_cell.length_a   1.000
_cell.length_b   1.000
_cell.length_c   1.000
_cell.angle_alpha   90.00
_cell.angle_beta   90.00
_cell.angle_gamma   90.00
#
_symmetry.space_group_name_H-M   'P 1'
#
loop_
_entity.id
_entity.type
_entity.pdbx_description
1 polymer ?
#
loop_
_entity_poly.entity_id
_entity_poly.type
_entity_poly.pdbx_seq_one_letter_code
_entity_poly.pdbx_strand_id
1 'polypeptide(L)'
;AYYALISPLSQFANLIQKCVDPSFYNKDTFLCSIDMLPCGVDWQCHNIHLTEGHVQTENLELWFRDPLKCIRELLNNLTFCDVTFYLPE
;
A
#
# COMPACT_ATOMS: atom_id res chain seq x y z
N ALA A 1 -4.42 -26.96 22.92
CA ALA A 1 -3.81 -25.61 22.85
C ALA A 1 -4.48 -24.80 21.72
N TYR A 2 -5.77 -24.50 21.89
CA TYR A 2 -6.72 -24.12 20.83
C TYR A 2 -6.84 -22.60 20.58
N TYR A 3 -6.01 -21.77 21.22
CA TYR A 3 -6.17 -20.31 21.23
C TYR A 3 -4.89 -19.50 21.01
N ALA A 4 -3.79 -20.11 20.55
CA ALA A 4 -2.50 -19.42 20.59
C ALA A 4 -2.30 -18.32 19.54
N LEU A 5 -3.10 -18.23 18.46
CA LEU A 5 -2.92 -17.17 17.45
C LEU A 5 -4.25 -16.80 16.80
N ILE A 6 -5.13 -16.15 17.57
CA ILE A 6 -6.19 -15.31 17.01
C ILE A 6 -5.48 -14.27 16.12
N SER A 7 -5.54 -14.48 14.80
CA SER A 7 -4.83 -13.70 13.77
C SER A 7 -4.83 -12.20 14.11
N PRO A 8 -3.71 -11.47 13.97
CA PRO A 8 -3.64 -10.03 14.27
C PRO A 8 -4.82 -9.22 13.66
N LEU A 9 -5.27 -9.63 12.47
CA LEU A 9 -6.40 -9.05 11.74
C LEU A 9 -7.75 -9.21 12.47
N SER A 10 -7.93 -10.27 13.25
CA SER A 10 -9.17 -10.52 14.00
C SER A 10 -9.23 -9.76 15.33
N GLN A 11 -8.09 -9.49 15.95
CA GLN A 11 -8.01 -8.60 17.12
C GLN A 11 -8.23 -7.14 16.71
N PHE A 12 -7.62 -6.72 15.60
CA PHE A 12 -7.77 -5.37 15.07
C PHE A 12 -9.22 -5.08 14.64
N ALA A 13 -9.89 -6.03 13.99
CA ALA A 13 -11.29 -5.88 13.60
C ALA A 13 -12.25 -5.72 14.81
N ASN A 14 -12.02 -6.43 15.91
CA ASN A 14 -12.84 -6.30 17.13
C ASN A 14 -12.66 -4.94 17.83
N LEU A 15 -11.44 -4.38 17.80
CA LEU A 15 -11.15 -3.04 18.31
C LEU A 15 -11.86 -1.95 17.49
N ILE A 16 -11.80 -2.06 16.16
CA ILE A 16 -12.52 -1.14 15.27
C ILE A 16 -14.03 -1.22 15.53
N GLN A 17 -14.61 -2.42 15.63
CA GLN A 17 -16.05 -2.56 15.85
C GLN A 17 -16.50 -1.89 17.16
N LYS A 18 -15.73 -2.03 18.25
CA LYS A 18 -16.10 -1.47 19.56
C LYS A 18 -15.81 0.02 19.72
N CYS A 19 -14.80 0.54 19.03
CA CYS A 19 -14.35 1.92 19.21
C CYS A 19 -14.85 2.86 18.12
N VAL A 20 -15.02 2.36 16.89
CA VAL A 20 -15.40 3.16 15.71
C VAL A 20 -16.88 2.98 15.39
N ASP A 21 -17.52 1.90 15.87
CA ASP A 21 -18.90 1.49 15.54
C ASP A 21 -19.26 1.69 14.07
N PRO A 22 -18.52 1.03 13.16
CA PRO A 22 -18.68 1.29 11.74
C PRO A 22 -20.03 0.76 11.25
N SER A 23 -20.68 1.50 10.35
CA SER A 23 -22.03 1.20 9.83
C SER A 23 -22.11 -0.07 8.95
N PHE A 24 -21.05 -0.88 8.90
CA PHE A 24 -20.98 -2.08 8.07
C PHE A 24 -21.57 -3.28 8.81
N TYR A 25 -22.40 -4.05 8.10
CA TYR A 25 -23.11 -5.19 8.67
C TYR A 25 -22.18 -6.32 9.10
N ASN A 26 -21.07 -6.52 8.41
CA ASN A 26 -20.08 -7.53 8.74
C ASN A 26 -18.67 -7.15 8.27
N LYS A 27 -17.69 -7.92 8.73
CA LYS A 27 -16.27 -7.72 8.39
C LYS A 27 -16.02 -7.76 6.89
N ASP A 28 -16.70 -8.63 6.14
CA ASP A 28 -16.46 -8.78 4.70
C ASP A 28 -16.91 -7.51 3.96
N THR A 29 -18.08 -6.96 4.29
CA THR A 29 -18.58 -5.69 3.72
C THR A 29 -17.65 -4.52 4.04
N PHE A 30 -17.06 -4.50 5.25
CA PHE A 30 -16.07 -3.50 5.63
C PHE A 30 -14.78 -3.63 4.81
N LEU A 31 -14.20 -4.84 4.72
CA LEU A 31 -12.96 -5.07 3.98
C LEU A 31 -13.14 -4.84 2.48
N CYS A 32 -14.25 -5.28 1.88
CA CYS A 32 -14.57 -4.95 0.50
C CYS A 32 -14.67 -3.44 0.28
N SER A 33 -15.22 -2.68 1.23
CA SER A 33 -15.29 -1.22 1.13
C SER A 33 -13.89 -0.59 1.21
N ILE A 34 -12.98 -1.16 2.00
CA ILE A 34 -11.57 -0.75 2.03
C ILE A 34 -10.89 -1.05 0.69
N ASP A 35 -11.11 -2.24 0.13
CA ASP A 35 -10.52 -2.66 -1.15
C ASP A 35 -11.01 -1.80 -2.33
N MET A 36 -12.19 -1.18 -2.20
CA MET A 36 -12.76 -0.24 -3.17
C MET A 36 -12.26 1.20 -3.00
N LEU A 37 -11.50 1.52 -1.95
CA LEU A 37 -10.92 2.85 -1.81
C LEU A 37 -10.01 3.14 -3.02
N PRO A 38 -9.95 4.41 -3.47
CA PRO A 38 -9.04 4.79 -4.54
C PRO A 38 -7.61 4.36 -4.17
N CYS A 39 -7.08 3.41 -4.92
CA CYS A 39 -5.68 3.03 -4.83
C CYS A 39 -4.87 3.97 -5.71
N GLY A 40 -3.70 4.37 -5.22
CA GLY A 40 -2.72 5.07 -6.06
C GLY A 40 -2.12 4.14 -7.11
N VAL A 41 -1.09 4.61 -7.82
CA VAL A 41 -0.33 3.83 -8.82
C VAL A 41 -0.04 2.40 -8.37
N ASP A 42 -0.17 1.41 -9.25
CA ASP A 42 0.09 -0.01 -8.97
C ASP A 42 1.56 -0.35 -8.64
N TRP A 43 1.74 -1.41 -7.85
CA TRP A 43 3.04 -1.92 -7.43
C TRP A 43 3.54 -2.82 -8.55
N GLN A 44 4.81 -2.64 -8.89
CA GLN A 44 5.53 -3.45 -9.84
C GLN A 44 6.57 -4.25 -9.09
N CYS A 45 6.66 -5.54 -9.37
CA CYS A 45 7.74 -6.39 -8.90
C CYS A 45 8.64 -6.75 -10.09
N HIS A 46 9.93 -6.50 -9.95
CA HIS A 46 10.96 -6.90 -10.90
C HIS A 46 11.97 -7.79 -10.22
N ASN A 47 12.25 -8.94 -10.81
CA ASN A 47 13.35 -9.78 -10.37
C ASN A 47 14.66 -9.16 -10.88
N ILE A 48 15.58 -8.86 -9.97
CA ILE A 48 16.92 -8.37 -10.27
C ILE A 48 17.96 -9.41 -9.84
N HIS A 49 18.99 -9.54 -10.66
CA HIS A 49 20.14 -10.39 -10.37
C HIS A 49 21.29 -9.50 -9.90
N LEU A 50 21.64 -9.58 -8.62
CA LEU A 50 22.80 -8.87 -8.09
C LEU A 50 24.02 -9.77 -8.19
N THR A 51 25.10 -9.20 -8.71
CA THR A 51 26.43 -9.83 -8.75
C THR A 51 27.37 -9.01 -7.89
N GLU A 52 27.67 -9.50 -6.69
CA GLU A 52 28.74 -8.93 -5.86
C GLU A 52 30.03 -9.73 -6.08
N GLY A 53 30.99 -9.13 -6.78
CA GLY A 53 32.29 -9.76 -7.07
C GLY A 53 32.18 -11.02 -7.94
N HIS A 54 32.98 -12.05 -7.62
CA HIS A 54 33.18 -13.22 -8.49
C HIS A 54 32.34 -14.47 -8.15
N VAL A 55 31.56 -14.52 -7.06
CA VAL A 55 31.01 -15.81 -6.58
C VAL A 55 29.58 -15.80 -6.05
N GLN A 56 28.97 -14.66 -5.68
CA GLN A 56 27.58 -14.65 -5.19
C GLN A 56 26.64 -13.88 -6.12
N THR A 57 25.72 -14.65 -6.71
CA THR A 57 24.56 -14.15 -7.43
C THR A 57 23.32 -14.31 -6.56
N GLU A 58 22.70 -13.21 -6.17
CA GLU A 58 21.43 -13.22 -5.44
C GLU A 58 20.29 -12.76 -6.35
N ASN A 59 19.17 -13.47 -6.27
CA ASN A 59 17.92 -13.09 -6.93
C ASN A 59 17.11 -12.27 -5.92
N LEU A 60 16.92 -10.98 -6.20
CA LEU A 60 16.08 -10.12 -5.37
C LEU A 60 14.83 -9.70 -6.12
N GLU A 61 13.76 -9.49 -5.37
CA GLU A 61 12.54 -8.84 -5.86
C GLU A 61 12.59 -7.35 -5.56
N LEU A 62 12.68 -6.52 -6.60
CA LEU A 62 12.54 -5.09 -6.52
C LEU A 62 11.07 -4.70 -6.65
N TRP A 63 10.49 -4.23 -5.54
CA TRP A 63 9.14 -3.70 -5.50
C TRP A 63 9.17 -2.17 -5.60
N PHE A 64 8.55 -1.62 -6.65
CA PHE A 64 8.50 -0.18 -6.86
C PHE A 64 7.18 0.26 -7.49
N ARG A 65 6.85 1.56 -7.36
CA ARG A 65 5.77 2.20 -8.12
C ARG A 65 6.41 2.98 -9.27
N ASP A 66 5.74 3.08 -10.41
CA ASP A 66 6.21 3.92 -11.52
C ASP A 66 6.29 5.39 -11.05
N PRO A 67 7.49 5.97 -10.95
CA PRO A 67 7.67 7.29 -10.38
C PRO A 67 6.98 8.38 -11.20
N LEU A 68 6.92 8.24 -12.53
CA LEU A 68 6.26 9.21 -13.39
C LEU A 68 4.74 9.18 -13.19
N LYS A 69 4.15 7.99 -13.00
CA LYS A 69 2.74 7.88 -12.66
C LYS A 69 2.46 8.46 -11.27
N CYS A 70 3.33 8.22 -10.29
CA CYS A 70 3.15 8.75 -8.94
C CYS A 70 3.20 10.29 -8.93
N ILE A 71 4.15 10.87 -9.65
CA ILE A 71 4.27 12.32 -9.80
C ILE A 71 3.04 12.87 -10.51
N ARG A 72 2.58 12.23 -11.60
CA ARG A 72 1.35 12.66 -12.30
C ARG A 72 0.12 12.61 -11.40
N GLU A 73 -0.04 11.56 -10.60
CA GLU A 73 -1.13 11.44 -9.63
C GLU A 73 -1.05 12.57 -8.58
N LEU A 74 0.15 12.85 -8.06
CA LEU A 74 0.38 13.92 -7.10
C LEU A 74 0.08 15.31 -7.69
N LEU A 75 0.52 15.58 -8.92
CA LEU A 75 0.25 16.85 -9.60
C LEU A 75 -1.23 17.03 -9.96
N ASN A 76 -1.96 15.93 -10.21
CA ASN A 76 -3.40 15.97 -10.45
C ASN A 76 -4.22 16.12 -9.17
N ASN A 77 -3.61 16.03 -8.00
CA ASN A 77 -4.29 16.20 -6.73
C ASN A 77 -4.42 17.69 -6.41
N LEU A 78 -5.66 18.20 -6.50
CA LEU A 78 -6.01 19.61 -6.28
C LEU A 78 -5.58 20.14 -4.91
N THR A 79 -5.39 19.27 -3.91
CA THR A 79 -4.87 19.64 -2.59
C THR A 79 -3.47 20.28 -2.68
N PHE A 80 -2.70 19.97 -3.72
CA PHE A 80 -1.34 20.46 -3.91
C PHE A 80 -1.22 21.59 -4.95
N CYS A 81 -2.32 22.00 -5.58
CA CYS A 81 -2.30 22.98 -6.68
C CYS A 81 -1.59 24.29 -6.29
N ASP A 82 -1.85 24.78 -5.07
CA ASP A 82 -1.31 26.05 -4.58
C ASP A 82 0.15 25.99 -4.10
N VAL A 83 0.72 24.78 -3.98
CA VAL A 83 2.10 24.56 -3.50
C VAL A 83 3.02 23.95 -4.55
N THR A 84 2.45 23.48 -5.67
CA THR A 84 3.22 22.97 -6.81
C THR A 84 3.76 24.12 -7.66
N PHE A 85 5.02 24.48 -7.46
CA PHE A 85 5.75 25.42 -8.32
C PHE A 85 6.81 24.68 -9.13
N TYR A 86 6.82 24.91 -10.45
CA TYR A 86 7.92 24.49 -11.31
C TYR A 86 9.00 25.58 -11.29
N LEU A 87 10.23 25.22 -10.93
CA LEU A 87 11.41 26.06 -11.11
C LEU A 87 12.02 25.73 -12.48
N PRO A 88 11.99 26.66 -13.46
CA PRO A 88 12.69 26.46 -14.72
C PRO A 88 14.21 26.49 -14.52
N GLU A 89 14.91 25.71 -15.34
CA GLU A 89 16.38 25.70 -15.45
C GLU A 89 16.92 26.86 -16.32
#